data_AF-A0A0A0IH07-F1
#
_entry.id   AF-A0A0A0IH07-F1
#
_cell.length_a   1.000
_cell.length_b   1.000
_cell.length_c   1.000
_cell.angle_alpha   90.00
_cell.angle_beta   90.00
_cell.angle_gamma   90.00
#
_symmetry.space_group_name_H-M   'P 1'
#
loop_
_entity.id
_entity.type
_entity.pdbx_description
1 polymer ?
#
loop_
_entity_poly.entity_id
_entity_poly.type
_entity_poly.pdbx_seq_one_letter_code
_entity_poly.pdbx_strand_id
1 'polypeptide(L)' 'MEINYLKIKELMEEKNLSQNQLAVKANVSKGTISRVLNGKRGVGRKVIVGFLRTFPDETLESLFKGKGSKPI' A
#
# COMPACT_ATOMS: atom_id res chain seq x y z
N MET A 1 -6.69 9.46 -2.35
CA MET A 1 -6.08 8.78 -1.21
C MET A 1 -4.74 8.27 -1.68
N GLU A 2 -3.72 8.51 -0.87
CA GLU A 2 -2.35 8.09 -1.14
C GLU A 2 -1.93 7.04 -0.12
N ILE A 3 -0.88 6.30 -0.44
CA ILE A 3 -0.34 5.28 0.46
C ILE A 3 0.55 5.93 1.52
N ASN A 4 0.49 5.43 2.75
CA ASN A 4 1.48 5.76 3.76
C ASN A 4 2.74 4.91 3.52
N TYR A 5 3.61 5.37 2.61
CA TYR A 5 4.76 4.59 2.14
C TYR A 5 5.68 4.10 3.26
N LEU A 6 5.97 4.95 4.25
CA LEU A 6 6.83 4.58 5.38
C LEU A 6 6.25 3.40 6.16
N LYS A 7 4.97 3.50 6.54
CA LYS A 7 4.28 2.43 7.27
C LYS A 7 4.22 1.12 6.48
N ILE A 8 3.96 1.19 5.17
CA ILE A 8 3.93 -0.01 4.32
C ILE A 8 5.33 -0.63 4.19
N LYS A 9 6.37 0.20 4.12
CA LYS A 9 7.76 -0.28 4.06
C LYS A 9 8.13 -0.99 5.36
N GLU A 10 7.83 -0.41 6.52
CA GLU A 10 8.04 -1.02 7.83
C GLU A 10 7.35 -2.39 7.92
N LEU A 11 6.06 -2.47 7.58
CA LEU A 11 5.30 -3.72 7.59
C LEU A 11 5.85 -4.78 6.63
N MET A 12 6.39 -4.35 5.49
CA MET A 12 7.05 -5.25 4.55
C MET A 12 8.36 -5.80 5.13
N GLU A 13 9.14 -4.96 5.82
CA GLU A 13 10.39 -5.38 6.47
C GLU A 13 10.12 -6.33 7.64
N GLU A 14 9.19 -5.97 8.54
CA GLU A 14 8.78 -6.78 9.69
C GLU A 14 8.29 -8.18 9.30
N LYS A 15 7.55 -8.27 8.18
CA LYS A 15 6.99 -9.52 7.67
C LYS A 15 7.84 -10.17 6.58
N ASN A 16 9.05 -9.65 6.33
CA ASN A 16 10.00 -10.09 5.30
C ASN A 16 9.35 -10.30 3.91
N LEU A 17 8.58 -9.30 3.47
CA LEU A 17 7.84 -9.31 2.21
C LEU A 17 8.55 -8.46 1.14
N SER A 18 8.81 -9.08 -0.01
CA SER A 18 9.08 -8.36 -1.24
C SER A 18 7.82 -7.70 -1.81
N GLN A 19 7.98 -6.70 -2.69
CA GLN A 19 6.84 -6.08 -3.40
C GLN A 19 6.02 -7.11 -4.20
N ASN A 20 6.68 -8.14 -4.72
CA ASN A 20 6.02 -9.23 -5.44
C ASN A 20 5.18 -10.10 -4.51
N GLN A 21 5.69 -10.45 -3.32
CA GLN A 21 4.92 -11.20 -2.32
C GLN A 21 3.75 -10.37 -1.78
N LEU A 22 3.95 -9.07 -1.56
CA LEU A 22 2.87 -8.15 -1.21
C LEU A 22 1.79 -8.13 -2.30
N ALA A 23 2.16 -8.07 -3.58
CA ALA A 23 1.21 -8.11 -4.69
C ALA A 23 0.36 -9.38 -4.71
N VAL A 24 1.00 -10.53 -4.50
CA VAL A 24 0.32 -11.83 -4.41
C VAL A 24 -0.64 -11.87 -3.21
N LYS A 25 -0.18 -11.47 -2.01
CA LYS A 25 -0.98 -11.46 -0.79
C LYS A 25 -2.18 -10.49 -0.87
N ALA A 26 -1.95 -9.31 -1.43
CA ALA A 26 -3.00 -8.31 -1.63
C ALA A 26 -3.90 -8.62 -2.84
N ASN A 27 -3.65 -9.70 -3.59
CA ASN A 27 -4.37 -10.09 -4.80
C ASN A 27 -4.45 -8.96 -5.84
N VAL A 28 -3.32 -8.30 -6.10
CA VAL A 28 -3.19 -7.21 -7.09
C VAL A 28 -2.02 -7.49 -8.02
N SER A 29 -2.07 -6.95 -9.23
CA SER A 29 -0.94 -7.14 -10.16
C SER A 29 0.32 -6.43 -9.65
N LYS A 30 1.49 -7.04 -9.90
CA LYS A 30 2.81 -6.47 -9.58
C LYS A 30 2.96 -5.04 -10.09
N GLY A 31 2.54 -4.78 -11.33
CA GLY A 31 2.57 -3.44 -11.92
C GLY A 31 1.67 -2.43 -11.20
N THR A 32 0.54 -2.87 -10.63
CA THR A 32 -0.32 -1.99 -9.83
C THR A 32 0.35 -1.62 -8.51
N ILE A 33 0.92 -2.61 -7.80
CA ILE A 33 1.66 -2.38 -6.55
C ILE A 33 2.84 -1.45 -6.78
N SER A 34 3.65 -1.71 -7.81
CA SER A 34 4.79 -0.87 -8.16
C SER A 34 4.36 0.58 -8.42
N ARG A 35 3.31 0.81 -9.23
CA ARG A 35 2.83 2.18 -9.50
C ARG A 35 2.27 2.87 -8.25
N VAL A 36 1.60 2.13 -7.37
CA VAL A 36 1.04 2.68 -6.12
C VAL A 36 2.16 3.03 -5.14
N LEU A 37 3.12 2.12 -4.89
CA LEU A 37 4.23 2.36 -3.98
C LEU A 37 5.14 3.50 -4.44
N ASN A 38 5.29 3.68 -5.76
CA ASN A 38 6.03 4.79 -6.34
C ASN A 38 5.22 6.09 -6.48
N GLY A 39 3.99 6.15 -5.95
CA GLY A 39 3.14 7.35 -6.03
C GLY A 39 2.67 7.74 -7.44
N LYS A 40 2.89 6.88 -8.45
CA LYS A 40 2.53 7.12 -9.86
C LYS A 40 1.03 6.94 -10.12
N ARG A 41 0.27 6.39 -9.17
CA ARG A 41 -1.17 6.18 -9.26
C ARG A 41 -1.80 6.28 -7.86
N GLY A 42 -2.95 6.95 -7.78
CA GLY A 42 -3.78 6.93 -6.57
C GLY A 42 -4.27 5.52 -6.21
N VAL A 43 -4.55 5.32 -4.93
CA VAL A 43 -4.98 4.01 -4.41
C VAL A 43 -6.45 3.77 -4.70
N GLY A 44 -6.76 2.71 -5.45
CA GLY A 44 -8.13 2.27 -5.72
C GLY A 44 -8.62 1.22 -4.72
N ARG A 45 -9.95 1.01 -4.70
CA ARG A 45 -10.62 0.09 -3.75
C ARG A 45 -9.97 -1.29 -3.64
N LYS A 46 -9.56 -1.88 -4.76
CA LYS A 46 -8.92 -3.21 -4.78
C LYS A 46 -7.61 -3.25 -4.00
N VAL A 47 -6.80 -2.19 -4.08
CA VAL A 47 -5.54 -2.10 -3.33
C VAL A 47 -5.81 -1.88 -1.86
N ILE A 48 -6.76 -1.00 -1.51
CA ILE A 48 -7.18 -0.76 -0.12
C ILE A 48 -7.59 -2.07 0.56
N VAL A 49 -8.54 -2.79 -0.05
CA VAL A 49 -9.04 -4.06 0.48
C VAL A 49 -7.93 -5.11 0.55
N GLY A 50 -7.07 -5.19 -0.47
CA GLY A 50 -5.94 -6.12 -0.48
C GLY A 50 -4.96 -5.87 0.65
N PHE A 51 -4.71 -4.59 0.97
CA PHE A 51 -3.76 -4.19 2.00
C PHE A 51 -4.31 -4.45 3.40
N LEU A 52 -5.57 -4.06 3.67
CA LEU A 52 -6.23 -4.36 4.95
C LEU A 52 -6.32 -5.87 5.21
N ARG A 53 -6.48 -6.69 4.16
CA ARG A 53 -6.44 -8.16 4.28
C ARG A 53 -5.04 -8.71 4.52
N THR A 54 -4.00 -8.05 4.00
CA THR A 54 -2.60 -8.47 4.16
C THR A 54 -2.05 -8.06 5.53
N PHE A 55 -2.53 -6.94 6.07
CA PHE A 55 -2.14 -6.37 7.34
C PHE A 55 -3.40 -6.19 8.21
N PRO A 56 -3.93 -7.28 8.80
CA PRO A 56 -5.20 -7.26 9.52
C PRO A 56 -5.16 -6.42 10.81
N ASP A 57 -3.98 -6.17 11.36
CA ASP A 57 -3.77 -5.36 12.57
C ASP A 57 -3.74 -3.84 12.27
N GLU A 58 -3.86 -3.46 11.00
CA GLU A 58 -3.73 -2.09 10.53
C GLU A 58 -5.06 -1.51 10.05
N THR A 59 -5.19 -0.18 10.14
CA THR A 59 -6.41 0.54 9.77
C THR A 59 -6.26 1.26 8.44
N LEU A 60 -7.38 1.76 7.90
CA LEU A 60 -7.36 2.57 6.69
C LEU A 60 -6.49 3.82 6.87
N GLU A 61 -6.54 4.44 8.05
CA GLU A 61 -5.80 5.67 8.38
C GLU A 61 -4.30 5.41 8.57
N SER A 62 -3.93 4.24 9.11
CA SER A 62 -2.50 3.89 9.27
C SER A 62 -1.84 3.62 7.92
N LEU A 63 -2.54 2.92 7.02
CA LEU A 63 -2.02 2.50 5.73
C LEU A 63 -2.15 3.56 4.63
N PHE A 64 -3.08 4.51 4.77
CA PHE A 64 -3.41 5.48 3.72
C PHE A 64 -3.62 6.89 4.26
N LYS A 65 -3.20 7.87 3.47
CA LYS A 65 -3.39 9.30 3.74
C LYS A 65 -4.50 9.87 2.87
N GLY A 66 -5.32 10.76 3.44
CA GLY A 66 -6.22 11.62 2.67
C GLY A 66 -5.44 12.36 1.57
N LYS A 67 -6.10 12.83 0.50
CA LYS A 67 -5.39 13.63 -0.53
C LYS A 67 -4.88 14.93 0.11
N GLY A 68 -3.64 14.92 0.61
CA GLY A 68 -2.89 16.11 0.93
C GLY A 68 -2.18 16.56 -0.34
N SER A 69 -2.47 17.78 -0.77
CA SER A 69 -1.68 18.51 -1.77
C SER A 69 -0.20 18.33 -1.48
N LYS A 70 0.53 17.81 -2.48
CA LYS A 70 1.99 17.78 -2.51
C LYS A 70 2.50 19.18 -2.13
N PRO A 71 3.34 19.34 -1.09
CA PRO A 71 4.07 20.60 -0.91
C PRO A 71 4.86 20.83 -2.19
N ILE A 72 4.69 22.02 -2.75
CA ILE A 72 5.42 22.52 -3.92
C ILE A 72 6.89 22.64 -3.55
#